data_AF-A0A2G5WXH6-F1
#
_entry.id   AF-A0A2G5WXH6-F1
#
_cell.length_a   1.000
_cell.length_b   1.000
_cell.length_c   1.000
_cell.angle_alpha   90.00
_cell.angle_beta   90.00
_cell.angle_gamma   90.00
#
_symmetry.space_group_name_H-M   'P 1'
#
loop_
_entity.id
_entity.type
_entity.pdbx_description
1 polymer ?
#
loop_
_entity_poly.entity_id
_entity_poly.type
_entity_poly.pdbx_seq_one_letter_code
_entity_poly.pdbx_strand_id
1 'polypeptide(L)' 'MEKKLTPKLKLFREEFNFSHKKIGKLEWELATIYYKRKAVASSEFKTLEDRLENYRVNISILVETIKNEVAVANKSK' A
#
# COMPACT_ATOMS: atom_id res chain seq x y z
N MET A 1 -20.37 9.37 14.82
CA MET A 1 -20.28 8.11 15.59
C MET A 1 -19.21 7.24 14.96
N GLU A 2 -18.10 7.00 15.65
CA GLU A 2 -17.12 6.01 15.18
C GLU A 2 -17.80 4.64 15.13
N LYS A 3 -17.99 4.08 13.93
CA LYS A 3 -18.36 2.68 13.80
C LYS A 3 -17.18 1.86 14.33
N LYS A 4 -17.38 1.15 15.45
CA LYS A 4 -16.38 0.20 15.95
C LYS A 4 -16.12 -0.84 14.86
N LEU A 5 -14.91 -0.81 14.29
CA LEU A 5 -14.46 -1.81 13.33
C LEU A 5 -14.40 -3.19 13.99
N THR A 6 -14.74 -4.23 13.23
CA THR A 6 -14.46 -5.61 13.64
C THR A 6 -12.95 -5.80 13.83
N PRO A 7 -12.49 -6.77 14.65
CA PRO A 7 -11.06 -7.05 14.81
C PRO A 7 -10.35 -7.27 13.47
N LYS A 8 -11.00 -7.97 12.53
CA LYS A 8 -10.47 -8.22 11.18
C LYS A 8 -10.32 -6.94 10.36
N LEU A 9 -11.30 -6.03 10.41
CA LEU A 9 -11.19 -4.72 9.75
C LEU A 9 -10.12 -3.82 10.40
N LYS A 10 -9.81 -3.98 11.69
CA LYS A 10 -8.69 -3.27 12.32
C LYS A 10 -7.35 -3.76 11.77
N LEU A 11 -7.16 -5.07 11.64
CA LEU A 11 -5.95 -5.65 11.04
C LEU A 11 -5.76 -5.16 9.59
N PHE A 12 -6.83 -5.20 8.78
CA PHE A 12 -6.74 -4.68 7.43
C PHE A 12 -6.43 -3.18 7.37
N ARG A 13 -6.90 -2.39 8.34
CA ARG A 13 -6.55 -0.97 8.43
C ARG A 13 -5.07 -0.75 8.72
N GLU A 14 -4.48 -1.57 9.60
CA GLU A 14 -3.04 -1.52 9.89
C GLU A 14 -2.22 -1.89 8.65
N GLU A 15 -2.59 -2.97 7.96
CA GLU A 15 -1.95 -3.41 6.72
C GLU A 15 -2.06 -2.38 5.59
N PHE A 16 -3.22 -1.75 5.45
CA PHE A 16 -3.47 -0.68 4.47
C PHE A 16 -2.56 0.52 4.72
N ASN A 17 -2.48 0.98 5.97
CA ASN A 17 -1.63 2.10 6.37
C ASN A 17 -0.15 1.78 6.19
N PHE A 18 0.27 0.55 6.54
CA PHE A 18 1.64 0.10 6.34
C PHE A 18 2.03 0.15 4.86
N SER A 19 1.18 -0.39 3.98
CA SER A 19 1.44 -0.44 2.55
C SER A 19 1.53 0.97 1.94
N HIS A 20 0.61 1.88 2.29
CA HIS A 20 0.69 3.28 1.82
C HIS A 20 1.94 3.99 2.31
N LYS A 21 2.38 3.75 3.56
CA LYS A 21 3.63 4.30 4.07
C LYS A 21 4.85 3.78 3.29
N LYS A 22 4.84 2.51 2.87
CA LYS A 22 5.90 1.93 2.04
C LYS A 22 5.90 2.51 0.63
N ILE A 23 4.73 2.67 0.01
CA ILE A 23 4.60 3.33 -1.30
C ILE A 23 5.16 4.75 -1.24
N GLY A 24 4.70 5.58 -0.29
CA GLY A 24 5.18 6.96 -0.20
C GLY A 24 6.69 7.06 0.02
N LYS A 25 7.29 6.12 0.76
CA LYS A 25 8.75 6.03 0.90
C LYS A 25 9.43 5.72 -0.44
N LEU A 26 8.91 4.77 -1.20
CA LEU A 26 9.48 4.36 -2.50
C LEU A 26 9.29 5.44 -3.56
N GLU A 27 8.12 6.09 -3.60
CA GLU A 27 7.85 7.23 -4.49
C GLU A 27 8.82 8.38 -4.20
N TRP A 28 9.07 8.68 -2.92
CA TRP A 28 10.06 9.67 -2.54
C TRP A 28 11.47 9.28 -2.97
N GLU A 29 11.87 8.02 -2.74
CA GLU A 29 13.19 7.51 -3.15
C GLU A 29 13.37 7.58 -4.67
N LEU A 30 12.35 7.20 -5.44
CA LEU A 30 12.35 7.30 -6.90
C LEU A 30 12.43 8.77 -7.37
N ALA A 31 11.65 9.67 -6.76
CA ALA A 31 11.65 11.09 -7.11
C ALA A 31 12.98 11.78 -6.77
N THR A 32 13.70 11.29 -5.76
CA THR A 32 14.99 11.83 -5.31
C THR A 32 16.19 11.03 -5.80
N ILE A 33 16.00 10.06 -6.69
CA ILE A 33 17.04 9.09 -7.05
C ILE A 33 18.28 9.73 -7.72
N TYR A 34 18.10 10.84 -8.42
CA TYR A 34 19.20 11.62 -9.02
C TYR A 34 19.78 12.68 -8.08
N TYR A 35 19.18 12.90 -6.90
CA TYR A 35 19.66 13.90 -5.96
C TYR A 35 21.08 13.54 -5.50
N LYS A 36 22.04 14.46 -5.75
CA LYS A 36 23.48 14.27 -5.47
C LYS A 36 24.13 13.08 -6.20
N ARG A 37 23.49 12.54 -7.24
CA ARG A 37 24.02 11.44 -8.06
C ARG A 37 24.15 11.90 -9.52
N LYS A 38 25.34 11.68 -10.12
CA LYS A 38 25.60 12.02 -11.53
C LYS A 38 24.95 11.03 -12.52
N ALA A 39 24.78 9.79 -12.09
CA ALA A 39 24.14 8.73 -12.86
C ALA A 39 23.51 7.72 -11.90
N VAL A 40 22.52 6.99 -12.39
CA VAL A 40 21.83 5.90 -11.68
C VAL A 40 21.73 4.74 -12.66
N ALA A 41 22.01 3.52 -12.19
CA ALA A 41 21.84 2.35 -13.04
C ALA A 41 20.36 2.15 -13.37
N SER A 42 20.04 1.82 -14.63
CA SER A 42 18.66 1.53 -15.04
C SER A 42 18.05 0.39 -14.23
N SER A 43 18.86 -0.56 -13.76
CA SER A 43 18.45 -1.63 -12.87
C SER A 43 18.00 -1.15 -11.49
N GLU A 44 18.63 -0.11 -10.92
CA GLU A 44 18.21 0.49 -9.64
C GLU A 44 16.83 1.14 -9.79
N PHE A 45 16.64 1.90 -10.87
CA PHE A 45 15.37 2.55 -11.18
C PHE A 45 14.25 1.52 -11.36
N LYS A 46 14.48 0.51 -12.22
CA LYS A 46 13.55 -0.58 -12.47
C LYS A 46 13.21 -1.36 -11.20
N THR A 47 14.20 -1.64 -10.35
CA THR A 47 13.97 -2.35 -9.07
C THR A 47 13.03 -1.56 -8.15
N LEU A 48 13.16 -0.23 -8.11
CA LEU A 48 12.28 0.62 -7.32
C LEU A 48 10.85 0.65 -7.90
N GLU A 49 10.72 0.77 -9.22
CA GLU A 49 9.43 0.71 -9.93
C GLU A 49 8.72 -0.64 -9.72
N ASP A 50 9.42 -1.75 -9.91
CA ASP A 50 8.89 -3.11 -9.74
C ASP A 50 8.36 -3.32 -8.30
N ARG A 51 9.10 -2.83 -7.29
CA ARG A 51 8.67 -2.88 -5.89
C ARG A 51 7.45 -2.02 -5.63
N LEU A 52 7.41 -0.83 -6.22
CA LEU A 52 6.33 0.13 -6.07
C LEU A 52 5.03 -0.42 -6.68
N GLU A 53 5.14 -1.02 -7.87
CA GLU A 53 4.02 -1.69 -8.53
C GLU A 53 3.51 -2.88 -7.71
N ASN A 54 4.41 -3.69 -7.14
CA ASN A 54 4.00 -4.79 -6.24
C ASN A 54 3.15 -4.29 -5.06
N TYR A 55 3.57 -3.19 -4.41
CA TYR A 55 2.76 -2.62 -3.33
C TYR A 55 1.42 -2.05 -3.81
N ARG A 56 1.37 -1.44 -5.00
CA ARG A 56 0.10 -0.93 -5.59
C ARG A 56 -0.87 -2.06 -5.88
N VAL A 57 -0.40 -3.15 -6.48
CA VAL A 57 -1.19 -4.37 -6.71
C VAL A 57 -1.70 -4.96 -5.40
N ASN A 58 -0.83 -5.10 -4.39
CA ASN A 58 -1.23 -5.62 -3.08
C ASN A 58 -2.31 -4.76 -2.40
N ILE A 59 -2.21 -3.43 -2.50
CA ILE A 59 -3.25 -2.53 -1.99
C ILE A 59 -4.58 -2.74 -2.73
N SER A 60 -4.56 -2.91 -4.05
CA SER A 60 -5.78 -3.16 -4.82
C SER A 60 -6.49 -4.41 -4.31
N ILE A 61 -5.75 -5.51 -4.12
CA ILE A 61 -6.27 -6.77 -3.57
C ILE A 61 -6.79 -6.59 -2.14
N LEU A 62 -6.05 -5.86 -1.30
CA LEU A 62 -6.44 -5.59 0.08
C LEU A 62 -7.74 -4.76 0.14
N VAL A 63 -7.90 -3.77 -0.74
CA VAL A 63 -9.11 -2.94 -0.82
C VAL A 63 -10.33 -3.78 -1.19
N GLU A 64 -10.21 -4.68 -2.17
CA GLU A 64 -11.28 -5.63 -2.51
C GLU A 64 -11.63 -6.54 -1.32
N THR A 65 -10.61 -7.03 -0.61
CA THR A 65 -10.79 -7.86 0.58
C THR A 65 -11.51 -7.11 1.70
N ILE A 66 -11.15 -5.85 1.95
CA ILE A 66 -11.83 -4.98 2.92
C ILE A 66 -13.29 -4.77 2.52
N LYS A 67 -13.59 -4.49 1.25
CA LYS A 67 -14.96 -4.31 0.75
C LYS A 67 -15.82 -5.57 1.00
N ASN A 68 -15.26 -6.75 0.74
CA ASN A 68 -15.92 -8.03 1.00
C ASN A 68 -16.20 -8.23 2.49
N GLU A 69 -15.23 -7.95 3.35
CA GLU A 69 -15.40 -8.07 4.81
C GLU A 69 -16.46 -7.09 5.34
N VAL A 70 -16.49 -5.86 4.83
CA VAL A 70 -17.55 -4.89 5.16
C VAL A 70 -18.92 -5.39 4.72
N ALA A 71 -19.04 -5.98 3.53
CA ALA A 71 -20.29 -6.54 3.04
C ALA A 71 -20.77 -7.71 3.94
N VAL A 72 -19.87 -8.59 4.38
CA VAL A 72 -20.19 -9.67 5.32
C VAL A 72 -20.64 -9.11 6.67
N ALA A 73 -19.88 -8.17 7.24
CA ALA A 73 -20.20 -7.56 8.53
C ALA A 73 -21.57 -6.84 8.53
N ASN A 74 -21.99 -6.29 7.39
CA ASN A 74 -23.31 -5.66 7.24
C ASN A 74 -24.45 -6.67 7.04
N LYS A 75 -24.19 -7.87 6.47
CA LYS A 75 -25.19 -8.95 6.33
C LYS A 75 -25.44 -9.68 7.64
N SER A 76 -24.45 -9.72 8.53
CA SER A 76 -24.55 -10.34 9.86
C SER A 76 -25.21 -9.43 10.91
N LYS A 77 -25.81 -8.31 10.49
CA LYS A 77 -26.38 -7.26 11.34
C LYS A 77 -27.86 -7.10 11.06
#